data_AF-A0A6G3WNR4-F1
#
_entry.id   AF-A0A6G3WNR4-F1
#
_cell.length_a   1.000
_cell.length_b   1.000
_cell.length_c   1.000
_cell.angle_alpha   90.00
_cell.angle_beta   90.00
_cell.angle_gamma   90.00
#
_symmetry.space_group_name_H-M   'P 1'
#
loop_
_entity.id
_entity.type
_entity.pdbx_description
1 polymer ?
#
loop_
_entity_poly.entity_id
_entity_poly.type
_entity_poly.pdbx_seq_one_letter_code
_entity_poly.pdbx_strand_id
1 'polypeptide(L)' 'LEGADVPSSTREAFATKLRWNPRAPFWVFLRITPHTVRAWREVNELADRDLMLSGTWLV' A
#
# COMPACT_ATOMS: atom_id res chain seq x y z
N LEU A 1 18.64 -3.07 -7.18
CA LEU A 1 17.97 -3.49 -5.92
C LEU A 1 16.63 -2.78 -5.88
N GLU A 2 15.52 -3.51 -5.88
CA GLU A 2 14.20 -2.90 -5.67
C GLU A 2 14.20 -2.14 -4.33
N GLY A 3 13.65 -0.93 -4.31
CA GLY A 3 13.59 -0.08 -3.12
C GLY A 3 14.79 0.84 -2.87
N ALA A 4 15.86 0.75 -3.68
CA ALA A 4 17.02 1.63 -3.56
C ALA A 4 16.69 3.11 -3.86
N ASP A 5 15.73 3.35 -4.76
CA ASP A 5 15.32 4.70 -5.19
C ASP A 5 14.16 5.29 -4.38
N VAL A 6 13.80 4.67 -3.25
CA VAL A 6 12.77 5.23 -2.37
C VAL A 6 13.29 6.54 -1.76
N PRO A 7 12.55 7.66 -1.89
CA PRO A 7 12.95 8.92 -1.28
C PRO A 7 13.16 8.79 0.24
N SER A 8 14.15 9.49 0.78
CA SER A 8 14.46 9.48 2.23
C SER A 8 13.24 9.84 3.08
N SER A 9 12.47 10.84 2.66
CA SER A 9 11.23 11.27 3.33
C SER A 9 10.18 10.15 3.39
N THR A 10 10.06 9.34 2.34
CA THR A 10 9.16 8.17 2.33
C THR A 10 9.63 7.10 3.32
N ARG A 11 10.95 6.85 3.41
CA ARG A 11 11.51 5.90 4.39
C ARG A 11 11.27 6.36 5.83
N GLU A 12 11.44 7.65 6.10
CA GLU A 12 11.21 8.22 7.41
C GLU A 12 9.72 8.18 7.81
N ALA A 13 8.82 8.50 6.87
CA ALA A 13 7.38 8.39 7.09
C ALA A 13 6.95 6.95 7.39
N PHE A 14 7.51 5.97 6.66
CA PHE A 14 7.30 4.54 6.93
C PHE A 14 7.76 4.16 8.34
N ALA A 15 8.99 4.56 8.70
CA ALA A 15 9.55 4.25 10.01
C ALA A 15 8.76 4.88 11.15
N THR A 16 8.26 6.10 10.97
CA THR A 16 7.40 6.78 11.93
C THR A 16 6.06 6.07 12.08
N LYS A 17 5.40 5.75 10.96
CA LYS A 17 4.07 5.12 10.95
C LYS A 17 4.09 3.73 11.58
N LEU A 18 5.11 2.93 11.29
CA LEU A 18 5.21 1.55 11.76
C LEU A 18 6.07 1.41 13.02
N ARG A 19 6.68 2.50 13.50
CA ARG A 19 7.63 2.52 14.62
C ARG A 19 8.79 1.53 14.43
N TRP A 20 9.12 1.23 13.18
CA TRP A 20 10.14 0.26 12.78
C TRP A 20 10.92 0.77 11.58
N ASN A 21 12.25 0.83 11.71
CA ASN A 21 13.14 1.33 10.67
C ASN A 21 13.93 0.17 10.03
N PRO A 22 13.50 -0.38 8.88
CA PRO A 22 14.23 -1.43 8.18
C PRO A 22 15.56 -0.88 7.63
N ARG A 23 16.66 -1.59 7.91
CA ARG A 23 18.01 -1.21 7.46
C ARG A 23 18.46 -2.10 6.30
N ALA A 24 19.02 -1.47 5.28
CA ALA A 24 19.75 -2.15 4.21
C ALA A 24 21.08 -2.74 4.74
N PRO A 25 21.63 -3.80 4.11
CA PRO A 25 21.11 -4.49 2.94
C PRO A 25 20.12 -5.64 3.26
N PHE A 26 19.85 -5.89 4.55
CA PHE A 26 19.03 -7.04 4.97
C PHE A 26 17.55 -6.95 4.57
N TRP A 27 17.05 -5.73 4.34
CA TRP A 27 15.66 -5.46 3.99
C TRP A 27 15.55 -4.57 2.75
N VAL A 28 14.51 -4.80 1.95
CA VAL A 28 14.16 -3.99 0.77
C VAL A 28 12.76 -3.39 0.93
N PHE A 29 12.54 -2.24 0.30
CA PHE A 29 11.21 -1.64 0.22
C PHE A 29 10.49 -2.11 -1.05
N LEU A 30 9.24 -2.55 -0.90
CA LEU A 30 8.36 -2.88 -2.01
C LEU A 30 7.27 -1.82 -2.13
N ARG A 31 7.02 -1.32 -3.34
CA ARG A 31 5.92 -0.40 -3.64
C ARG A 31 4.83 -1.16 -4.39
N ILE A 32 3.65 -1.25 -3.80
CA ILE A 32 2.49 -1.95 -4.37
C ILE A 32 1.55 -0.93 -4.97
N THR A 33 1.27 -1.04 -6.27
CA THR A 33 0.24 -0.26 -6.97
C THR A 33 -1.02 -1.12 -7.08
N PRO A 34 -2.13 -0.77 -6.41
CA PRO A 34 -3.34 -1.59 -6.46
C PRO A 34 -4.02 -1.51 -7.84
N HIS A 35 -4.49 -2.65 -8.34
CA HIS A 35 -5.38 -2.74 -9.50
C HIS A 35 -6.84 -2.96 -9.11
N THR A 36 -7.09 -3.46 -7.89
CA THR A 36 -8.43 -3.70 -7.35
C THR A 36 -8.44 -3.33 -5.88
N VAL A 37 -9.46 -2.58 -5.47
CA VAL A 37 -9.73 -2.27 -4.06
C VAL A 37 -11.17 -2.65 -3.79
N ARG A 38 -11.36 -3.44 -2.73
CA ARG A 38 -12.68 -3.82 -2.23
C ARG A 38 -12.76 -3.49 -0.75
N ALA A 39 -13.89 -2.94 -0.32
CA ALA A 39 -14.15 -2.66 1.08
C ALA A 39 -15.59 -3.03 1.43
N TRP A 40 -15.78 -3.72 2.54
CA TRP A 40 -17.07 -4.06 3.11
C TRP A 40 -16.90 -4.34 4.61
N ARG A 41 -17.95 -4.12 5.38
CA ARG A 41 -18.06 -4.49 6.80
C ARG A 41 -18.72 -5.86 6.91
N GLU A 42 -20.00 -5.93 6.57
CA GLU A 42 -20.84 -7.11 6.72
C GLU A 42 -21.49 -7.52 5.39
N VAL A 43 -22.30 -8.59 5.40
CA VAL A 43 -22.92 -9.18 4.21
C VAL A 43 -23.70 -8.17 3.37
N ASN A 44 -24.36 -7.19 4.00
CA ASN A 44 -25.14 -6.17 3.31
C ASN A 44 -24.30 -5.24 2.41
N GLU A 45 -22.97 -5.22 2.57
CA GLU A 45 -22.06 -4.42 1.76
C GLU A 45 -21.36 -5.23 0.66
N LEU A 46 -21.59 -6.56 0.58
CA LEU A 46 -20.93 -7.38 -0.44
C LEU A 46 -21.32 -6.98 -1.87
N ALA A 47 -22.56 -6.54 -2.10
CA ALA A 47 -23.05 -6.21 -3.44
C ALA A 47 -22.27 -5.04 -4.07
N ASP A 48 -21.90 -4.05 -3.26
CA ASP A 48 -21.30 -2.78 -3.72
C ASP A 48 -19.87 -2.58 -3.19
N ARG A 49 -19.17 -3.67 -2.90
CA ARG A 49 -17.84 -3.63 -2.26
C ARG A 49 -16.71 -3.15 -3.16
N ASP A 50 -16.91 -3.10 -4.47
CA ASP A 50 -15.88 -2.71 -5.44
C ASP A 50 -15.68 -1.19 -5.38
N LEU A 51 -14.48 -0.74 -4.98
CA LEU A 51 -14.11 0.69 -4.95
C LEU A 51 -13.15 1.06 -6.07
N MET A 52 -12.34 0.11 -6.53
CA MET A 52 -11.42 0.29 -7.66
C MET A 52 -11.39 -0.99 -8.49
N LEU A 53 -11.46 -0.84 -9.81
CA LEU A 53 -11.27 -1.90 -10.79
C LEU A 53 -10.30 -1.45 -11.87
N SER A 54 -9.45 -2.35 -12.35
CA SER A 54 -8.44 -2.07 -13.38
C SER A 54 -7.53 -0.87 -13.09
N GLY A 55 -7.26 -0.59 -11.81
CA GLY A 55 -6.45 0.57 -11.37
C GLY A 55 -7.19 1.92 -11.40
N THR A 56 -8.50 1.92 -11.65
CA THR A 56 -9.34 3.13 -11.68
C THR A 56 -10.34 3.11 -10.55
N TRP A 57 -10.42 4.20 -9.78
CA TRP A 57 -11.45 4.38 -8.77
C TRP A 57 -12.82 4.45 -9.45
N LEU A 58 -13.78 3.69 -8.91
CA LEU A 58 -15.17 3.77 -9.34
C LEU A 58 -15.77 5.05 -8.75
N VAL A 59 -16.31 5.91 -9.60
CA VAL A 59 -16.92 7.21 -9.23
C VAL A 59 -18.41 7.04 -9.00
#